data_AF-A0AAJ4MWD1-F1
#
_entry.id   AF-A0AAJ4MWD1-F1
#
_cell.length_a   1.000
_cell.length_b   1.000
_cell.length_c   1.000
_cell.angle_alpha   90.00
_cell.angle_beta   90.00
_cell.angle_gamma   90.00
#
_symmetry.space_group_name_H-M   'P 1'
#
loop_
_entity.id
_entity.type
_entity.pdbx_description
1 polymer ?
#
loop_
_entity_poly.entity_id
_entity_poly.type
_entity_poly.pdbx_seq_one_letter_code
_entity_poly.pdbx_strand_id
1 'polypeptide(L)'
;GRYQIDVKGETYTVELQQRMGFSLQAGIDGPVAAVVKLDRPPEGQFEEQARWRERWLRDVAERSGVALDERTLAGGARILTVNKGEIKGHYVGQSLLIDPARLLFIDMAWPNTLGIYRGPDGLRHVRQVQDDVWQRLLSCPPAV
;
A
#
# COMPACT_ATOMS: atom_id res chain seq x y z
N GLY A 1 20.31 -1.88 2.73
CA GLY A 1 21.07 -1.93 1.46
C GLY A 1 20.62 -0.78 0.58
N ARG A 2 21.52 -0.23 -0.25
CA ARG A 2 21.20 0.84 -1.22
C ARG A 2 20.82 0.22 -2.57
N TYR A 3 19.71 0.67 -3.14
CA TYR A 3 19.19 0.18 -4.42
C TYR A 3 18.96 1.37 -5.35
N GLN A 4 19.33 1.19 -6.62
CA GLN A 4 18.98 2.13 -7.67
C GLN A 4 17.65 1.71 -8.29
N ILE A 5 16.73 2.65 -8.45
CA ILE A 5 15.42 2.42 -9.07
C ILE A 5 15.22 3.48 -10.13
N ASP A 6 14.86 3.06 -11.35
CA ASP A 6 14.54 3.95 -12.44
C ASP A 6 13.02 4.00 -12.64
N VAL A 7 12.43 5.20 -12.62
CA VAL A 7 11.00 5.43 -12.86
C VAL A 7 10.86 6.52 -13.92
N LYS A 8 10.29 6.16 -15.08
CA LYS A 8 10.09 7.08 -16.23
C LYS A 8 11.33 7.91 -16.61
N GLY A 9 12.52 7.33 -16.50
CA GLY A 9 13.80 8.00 -16.84
C GLY A 9 14.41 8.84 -15.72
N GLU A 10 13.77 8.93 -14.55
CA GLU A 10 14.39 9.45 -13.33
C GLU A 10 15.01 8.30 -12.52
N THR A 11 16.24 8.49 -12.08
CA THR A 11 16.98 7.53 -11.24
C THR A 11 16.95 7.97 -9.77
N TYR A 12 16.52 7.07 -8.88
CA TYR A 12 16.52 7.28 -7.43
C TYR A 12 17.46 6.31 -6.75
N THR A 13 18.16 6.79 -5.72
CA THR A 13 18.91 5.95 -4.80
C THR A 13 18.10 5.75 -3.53
N VAL A 14 17.65 4.52 -3.28
CA VAL A 14 16.84 4.18 -2.13
C VAL A 14 17.67 3.39 -1.14
N GLU A 15 17.78 3.88 0.09
CA GLU A 15 18.35 3.14 1.19
C GLU A 15 17.23 2.58 2.06
N LEU A 16 17.15 1.25 2.13
CA LEU A 16 16.16 0.55 2.95
C LEU A 16 16.78 0.18 4.30
N GLN A 17 16.23 0.72 5.40
CA GLN A 17 16.54 0.36 6.77
C GLN A 17 15.27 -0.01 7.54
N GLN A 18 15.36 -1.00 8.43
CA GLN A 18 14.27 -1.42 9.35
C GLN A 18 12.91 -1.75 8.68
N ARG A 19 12.93 -2.50 7.57
CA ARG A 19 11.69 -2.98 6.95
C ARG A 19 11.09 -4.15 7.73
N MET A 20 9.91 -3.96 8.30
CA MET A 20 9.12 -5.05 8.88
C MET A 20 8.06 -5.50 7.90
N GLY A 21 7.98 -6.81 7.63
CA GLY A 21 6.96 -7.40 6.78
C GLY A 21 6.11 -8.40 7.57
N PHE A 22 4.79 -8.33 7.42
CA PHE A 22 3.88 -9.31 8.00
C PHE A 22 2.64 -9.49 7.13
N SER A 23 1.91 -10.57 7.35
CA SER A 23 0.68 -10.88 6.64
C SER A 23 -0.51 -10.76 7.58
N LEU A 24 -1.57 -10.10 7.15
CA LEU A 24 -2.86 -10.09 7.83
C LEU A 24 -3.70 -11.26 7.32
N GLN A 25 -4.17 -12.12 8.22
CA GLN A 25 -5.00 -13.28 7.88
C GLN A 25 -6.49 -12.98 8.11
N ALA A 26 -7.36 -13.54 7.27
CA ALA A 26 -8.80 -13.47 7.43
C ALA A 26 -9.31 -14.50 8.47
N GLY A 27 -8.81 -14.40 9.71
CA GLY A 27 -9.08 -15.34 10.81
C GLY A 27 -7.90 -16.27 11.12
N ILE A 28 -8.03 -17.05 12.20
CA ILE A 28 -7.03 -18.06 12.60
C ILE A 28 -6.92 -19.11 11.49
N ASP A 29 -5.70 -19.35 11.00
CA ASP A 29 -5.40 -20.24 9.87
C ASP A 29 -6.13 -19.88 8.56
N GLY A 30 -6.67 -18.65 8.48
CA GLY A 30 -7.37 -18.15 7.31
C GLY A 30 -6.43 -17.72 6.18
N PRO A 31 -6.97 -17.53 4.96
CA PRO A 31 -6.19 -17.00 3.85
C PRO A 31 -5.64 -15.60 4.16
N VAL A 32 -4.50 -15.26 3.55
CA VAL A 32 -3.88 -13.94 3.70
C VAL A 32 -4.75 -12.87 3.04
N ALA A 33 -5.27 -11.92 3.81
CA ALA A 33 -6.05 -10.79 3.31
C ALA A 33 -5.17 -9.65 2.78
N ALA A 34 -4.01 -9.41 3.42
CA ALA A 34 -3.06 -8.38 3.01
C ALA A 34 -1.63 -8.77 3.38
N VAL A 35 -0.66 -8.35 2.56
CA VAL A 35 0.77 -8.40 2.89
C VAL A 35 1.23 -6.98 3.16
N VAL A 36 1.63 -6.70 4.39
CA VAL A 36 1.98 -5.37 4.89
C VAL A 36 3.50 -5.25 4.99
N LYS A 37 4.04 -4.13 4.53
CA LYS A 37 5.45 -3.76 4.72
C LYS A 37 5.51 -2.37 5.34
N LEU A 38 6.05 -2.31 6.55
CA LEU A 38 6.36 -1.07 7.26
C LEU A 38 7.79 -0.67 6.91
N ASP A 39 7.98 0.61 6.59
CA ASP A 39 9.28 1.12 6.20
C ASP A 39 9.50 2.52 6.77
N ARG A 40 10.65 2.71 7.43
CA ARG A 40 11.11 4.01 7.91
C ARG A 40 12.39 4.36 7.15
N PRO A 41 12.35 5.33 6.24
CA PRO A 41 13.53 5.68 5.47
C PRO A 41 14.59 6.32 6.39
N PRO A 42 15.87 6.34 5.98
CA PRO A 42 16.89 7.10 6.66
C PRO A 42 16.55 8.59 6.76
N GLU A 43 17.15 9.25 7.75
CA GLU A 43 16.99 10.68 7.96
C GLU A 43 17.34 11.47 6.69
N GLY A 44 16.55 12.50 6.40
CA GLY A 44 16.70 13.33 5.20
C GLY A 44 16.22 12.70 3.88
N GLN A 45 15.88 11.40 3.84
CA GLN A 45 15.41 10.75 2.60
C GLN A 45 13.88 10.67 2.47
N PHE A 46 13.12 10.98 3.52
CA PHE A 46 11.67 10.75 3.55
C PHE A 46 10.94 11.41 2.38
N GLU A 47 11.19 12.69 2.12
CA GLU A 47 10.46 13.41 1.07
C GLU A 47 10.77 12.88 -0.34
N GLU A 48 12.03 12.58 -0.62
CA GLU A 48 12.42 11.97 -1.88
C GLU A 48 11.76 10.61 -2.04
N GLN A 49 11.73 9.82 -0.95
CA GLN A 49 11.09 8.52 -0.96
C GLN A 49 9.58 8.58 -1.15
N ALA A 50 8.91 9.55 -0.53
CA ALA A 50 7.49 9.80 -0.73
C ALA A 50 7.18 10.15 -2.19
N ARG A 51 7.98 11.04 -2.81
CA ARG A 51 7.79 11.48 -4.20
C ARG A 51 7.93 10.33 -5.19
N TRP A 52 8.95 9.48 -5.09
CA TRP A 52 9.11 8.39 -6.05
C TRP A 52 8.07 7.28 -5.84
N ARG A 53 7.69 6.96 -4.61
CA ARG A 53 6.66 5.95 -4.31
C ARG A 53 5.28 6.36 -4.85
N GLU A 54 4.90 7.62 -4.65
CA GLU A 54 3.67 8.17 -5.21
C GLU A 54 3.71 8.11 -6.75
N ARG A 55 4.81 8.56 -7.37
CA ARG A 55 4.97 8.51 -8.84
C ARG A 55 4.89 7.10 -9.40
N TRP A 56 5.55 6.15 -8.73
CA TRP A 56 5.50 4.75 -9.12
C TRP A 56 4.09 4.19 -9.07
N LEU A 57 3.34 4.46 -7.99
CA LEU A 57 1.97 3.97 -7.87
C LEU A 57 1.02 4.63 -8.89
N ARG A 58 1.24 5.93 -9.19
CA ARG A 58 0.52 6.64 -10.26
C ARG A 58 0.81 6.05 -11.64
N ASP A 59 2.07 5.70 -11.92
CA ASP A 59 2.48 5.02 -13.15
C ASP A 59 1.87 3.60 -13.26
N VAL A 60 1.76 2.87 -12.14
CA VAL A 60 1.05 1.58 -12.11
C VAL A 60 -0.42 1.76 -12.44
N ALA A 61 -1.09 2.77 -11.89
CA ALA A 61 -2.49 3.08 -12.17
C ALA A 61 -2.70 3.39 -13.66
N GLU A 62 -1.85 4.26 -14.22
CA GLU A 62 -1.89 4.66 -15.63
C GLU A 62 -1.69 3.48 -16.57
N ARG A 63 -0.63 2.68 -16.39
CA ARG A 63 -0.36 1.50 -17.24
C ARG A 63 -1.42 0.42 -17.12
N SER A 64 -2.12 0.38 -15.98
CA SER A 64 -3.20 -0.58 -15.74
C SER A 64 -4.57 -0.06 -16.18
N GLY A 65 -4.67 1.20 -16.62
CA GLY A 65 -5.94 1.81 -17.04
C GLY A 65 -6.96 1.96 -15.90
N VAL A 66 -6.49 2.15 -14.66
CA VAL A 66 -7.35 2.25 -13.47
C VAL A 66 -7.10 3.56 -12.72
N ALA A 67 -8.05 3.93 -11.87
CA ALA A 67 -7.91 5.11 -11.02
C ALA A 67 -6.89 4.90 -9.89
N LEU A 68 -6.17 5.96 -9.56
CA LEU A 68 -5.46 6.10 -8.29
C LEU A 68 -6.40 6.81 -7.31
N ASP A 69 -6.89 6.08 -6.31
CA ASP A 69 -7.72 6.63 -5.25
C ASP A 69 -6.83 7.26 -4.17
N GLU A 70 -7.08 8.52 -3.81
CA GLU A 70 -6.34 9.24 -2.76
C GLU A 70 -7.28 9.63 -1.61
N ARG A 71 -6.85 9.33 -0.38
CA ARG A 71 -7.54 9.70 0.86
C ARG A 71 -6.57 10.43 1.78
N THR A 72 -6.87 11.69 2.09
CA THR A 72 -6.13 12.45 3.11
C THR A 72 -6.63 12.09 4.50
N LEU A 73 -5.72 11.94 5.45
CA LEU A 73 -5.97 11.66 6.86
C LEU A 73 -5.56 12.85 7.73
N ALA A 74 -5.93 12.80 9.01
CA ALA A 74 -5.46 13.77 9.99
C ALA A 74 -3.91 13.76 10.10
N GLY A 75 -3.32 14.91 10.42
CA GLY A 75 -1.87 15.05 10.57
C GLY A 75 -1.09 15.03 9.25
N GLY A 76 -1.76 15.21 8.10
CA GLY A 76 -1.12 15.28 6.79
C GLY A 76 -0.73 13.93 6.19
N ALA A 77 -1.08 12.82 6.85
CA ALA A 77 -0.91 11.49 6.28
C ALA A 77 -1.87 11.26 5.11
N ARG A 78 -1.46 10.43 4.14
CA ARG A 78 -2.25 10.15 2.93
C ARG A 78 -2.21 8.66 2.61
N ILE A 79 -3.36 8.11 2.21
CA ILE A 79 -3.47 6.76 1.65
C ILE A 79 -3.70 6.89 0.14
N LEU A 80 -2.87 6.22 -0.63
CA LEU A 80 -2.99 6.05 -2.07
C LEU A 80 -3.33 4.60 -2.35
N THR A 81 -4.35 4.31 -3.16
CA THR A 81 -4.77 2.95 -3.50
C THR A 81 -5.01 2.79 -4.99
N VAL A 82 -4.51 1.69 -5.55
CA VAL A 82 -4.76 1.26 -6.92
C VAL A 82 -5.39 -0.11 -6.88
N ASN A 83 -6.59 -0.23 -7.45
CA ASN A 83 -7.30 -1.48 -7.59
C ASN A 83 -7.39 -1.85 -9.07
N LYS A 84 -7.27 -3.14 -9.39
CA LYS A 84 -7.50 -3.61 -10.76
C LYS A 84 -8.93 -3.33 -11.20
N GLY A 85 -9.12 -3.08 -12.50
CA GLY A 85 -10.45 -2.99 -13.11
C GLY A 85 -11.13 -4.37 -13.25
N GLU A 86 -10.35 -5.45 -13.18
CA GLU A 86 -10.85 -6.82 -13.18
C GLU A 86 -9.93 -7.70 -12.31
N ILE A 87 -10.53 -8.59 -11.52
CA ILE A 87 -9.78 -9.46 -10.60
C ILE A 87 -9.27 -10.70 -11.35
N LYS A 88 -8.05 -10.59 -11.88
CA LYS A 88 -7.29 -11.67 -12.53
C LYS A 88 -5.90 -11.82 -11.94
N GLY A 89 -5.35 -13.04 -11.97
CA GLY A 89 -4.02 -13.35 -11.44
C GLY A 89 -3.95 -13.32 -9.91
N HIS A 90 -2.75 -13.08 -9.37
CA HIS A 90 -2.45 -13.26 -7.94
C HIS A 90 -2.74 -12.07 -7.02
N TYR A 91 -3.00 -10.88 -7.56
CA TYR A 91 -3.20 -9.65 -6.80
C TYR A 91 -4.42 -8.89 -7.29
N VAL A 92 -5.11 -8.20 -6.39
CA VAL A 92 -6.28 -7.36 -6.69
C VAL A 92 -5.96 -5.86 -6.68
N GLY A 93 -4.90 -5.45 -5.97
CA GLY A 93 -4.51 -4.06 -5.88
C GLY A 93 -3.34 -3.83 -4.93
N GLN A 94 -3.01 -2.56 -4.73
CA GLN A 94 -1.98 -2.10 -3.82
C GLN A 94 -2.38 -0.79 -3.15
N SER A 95 -2.02 -0.63 -1.88
CA SER A 95 -2.16 0.62 -1.14
C SER A 95 -0.81 1.08 -0.58
N LEU A 96 -0.68 2.38 -0.38
CA LEU A 96 0.48 3.05 0.21
C LEU A 96 -0.01 4.11 1.21
N LEU A 97 0.39 4.00 2.47
CA LEU A 97 0.32 5.10 3.43
C LEU A 97 1.62 5.89 3.40
N ILE A 98 1.51 7.21 3.31
CA ILE A 98 2.59 8.18 3.52
C ILE A 98 2.26 8.98 4.76
N ASP A 99 3.04 8.84 5.83
CA ASP A 99 2.87 9.57 7.09
C ASP A 99 4.09 10.45 7.37
N PRO A 100 4.04 11.75 7.02
CA PRO A 100 5.16 12.67 7.23
C PRO A 100 5.42 12.98 8.71
N ALA A 101 4.39 12.95 9.57
CA ALA A 101 4.55 13.23 10.99
C ALA A 101 5.35 12.14 11.71
N ARG A 102 5.25 10.89 11.24
CA ARG A 102 5.95 9.73 11.79
C ARG A 102 7.14 9.26 10.97
N LEU A 103 7.44 9.93 9.86
CA LEU A 103 8.43 9.51 8.87
C LEU A 103 8.28 8.02 8.49
N LEU A 104 7.04 7.62 8.21
CA LEU A 104 6.66 6.22 8.03
C LEU A 104 5.95 6.01 6.68
N PHE A 105 6.30 4.90 6.04
CA PHE A 105 5.53 4.33 4.93
C PHE A 105 4.92 3.00 5.33
N ILE A 106 3.71 2.73 4.81
CA ILE A 106 3.11 1.40 4.86
C ILE A 106 2.69 0.99 3.46
N ASP A 107 3.41 0.05 2.87
CA ASP A 107 3.00 -0.60 1.62
C ASP A 107 2.11 -1.79 1.95
N MET A 108 0.95 -1.89 1.30
CA MET A 108 0.08 -3.07 1.39
C MET A 108 -0.20 -3.63 0.02
N ALA A 109 0.18 -4.89 -0.19
CA ALA A 109 -0.28 -5.66 -1.34
C ALA A 109 -1.56 -6.42 -0.95
N TRP A 110 -2.55 -6.41 -1.83
CA TRP A 110 -3.83 -7.11 -1.64
C TRP A 110 -3.84 -8.36 -2.53
N PRO A 111 -3.61 -9.57 -1.99
CA PRO A 111 -3.61 -10.79 -2.77
C PRO A 111 -5.02 -11.19 -3.20
N ASN A 112 -5.12 -11.91 -4.32
CA ASN A 112 -6.37 -12.51 -4.79
C ASN A 112 -6.59 -13.90 -4.17
N THR A 113 -6.65 -13.95 -2.85
CA THR A 113 -6.70 -15.18 -2.03
C THR A 113 -8.06 -15.38 -1.37
N LEU A 114 -8.81 -14.29 -1.13
CA LEU A 114 -10.12 -14.39 -0.50
C LEU A 114 -11.17 -14.80 -1.53
N GLY A 115 -11.96 -15.82 -1.21
CA GLY A 115 -13.02 -16.32 -2.10
C GLY A 115 -14.08 -15.27 -2.44
N ILE A 116 -14.34 -14.33 -1.54
CA ILE A 116 -15.31 -13.22 -1.70
C ILE A 116 -14.95 -12.25 -2.82
N TYR A 117 -13.70 -12.26 -3.30
CA TYR A 117 -13.27 -11.44 -4.43
C TYR A 117 -13.69 -12.03 -5.79
N ARG A 118 -14.18 -13.27 -5.81
CA ARG A 118 -14.62 -13.93 -7.04
C ARG A 118 -16.07 -13.57 -7.33
N GLY A 119 -16.35 -13.23 -8.59
CA GLY A 119 -17.70 -12.93 -9.09
C GLY A 119 -17.94 -11.44 -9.38
N PRO A 120 -19.16 -11.08 -9.81
CA PRO A 120 -19.49 -9.74 -10.31
C PRO A 120 -19.23 -8.61 -9.31
N ASP A 121 -19.39 -8.91 -8.02
CA ASP A 121 -19.21 -7.94 -6.92
C ASP A 121 -17.79 -7.91 -6.34
N GLY A 122 -16.85 -8.65 -6.92
CA GLY A 122 -15.52 -8.85 -6.35
C GLY A 122 -14.80 -7.56 -5.98
N LEU A 123 -14.86 -6.55 -6.85
CA LEU A 123 -14.23 -5.24 -6.62
C LEU A 123 -14.85 -4.47 -5.46
N ARG A 124 -16.17 -4.59 -5.26
CA ARG A 124 -16.87 -3.99 -4.12
C ARG A 124 -16.37 -4.61 -2.82
N HIS A 125 -16.24 -5.94 -2.79
CA HIS A 125 -15.70 -6.64 -1.62
C HIS A 125 -14.23 -6.32 -1.36
N VAL A 126 -13.40 -6.18 -2.39
CA VAL A 126 -12.00 -5.72 -2.24
C VAL A 126 -11.95 -4.38 -1.53
N ARG A 127 -12.72 -3.40 -1.99
CA ARG A 127 -12.78 -2.06 -1.37
C ARG A 127 -13.25 -2.11 0.08
N GLN A 128 -14.29 -2.91 0.37
CA GLN A 128 -14.77 -3.10 1.74
C GLN A 128 -13.71 -3.68 2.66
N VAL A 129 -13.02 -4.75 2.26
CA VAL A 129 -11.93 -5.34 3.07
C VAL A 129 -10.79 -4.35 3.28
N GLN A 130 -10.44 -3.58 2.24
CA GLN A 130 -9.41 -2.54 2.33
C GLN A 130 -9.77 -1.48 3.37
N ASP A 131 -10.99 -0.96 3.30
CA ASP A 131 -11.49 0.03 4.26
C ASP A 131 -11.52 -0.53 5.69
N ASP A 132 -11.99 -1.76 5.87
CA ASP A 132 -12.04 -2.47 7.13
C ASP A 132 -10.66 -2.64 7.78
N VAL A 133 -9.65 -2.99 6.98
CA VAL A 133 -8.26 -3.16 7.45
C VAL A 133 -7.66 -1.81 7.79
N TRP A 134 -7.84 -0.79 6.93
CA TRP A 134 -7.34 0.55 7.20
C TRP A 134 -7.97 1.16 8.44
N GLN A 135 -9.29 1.01 8.63
CA GLN A 135 -9.98 1.48 9.81
C GLN A 135 -9.38 0.87 11.08
N ARG A 136 -9.14 -0.44 11.10
CA ARG A 136 -8.54 -1.12 12.25
C ARG A 136 -7.11 -0.63 12.52
N LEU A 137 -6.26 -0.54 11.50
CA LEU A 137 -4.87 -0.10 11.65
C LEU A 137 -4.75 1.36 12.08
N LEU A 138 -5.59 2.25 11.56
CA LEU A 138 -5.60 3.67 11.91
C LEU A 138 -6.27 3.96 13.26
N SER A 139 -7.16 3.08 13.73
CA SER A 139 -7.83 3.22 15.02
C SER A 139 -6.95 2.85 16.22
N CYS A 140 -5.82 2.18 16.02
CA CYS A 140 -4.90 1.86 17.09
C CYS A 140 -4.21 3.15 17.59
N PRO A 141 -4.50 3.61 18.82
CA PRO A 141 -3.71 4.68 19.42
C PRO A 141 -2.25 4.23 19.51
N PRO A 142 -1.28 5.15 19.43
CA PRO A 142 0.11 4.81 19.71
C PRO A 142 0.17 4.12 21.09
N ALA A 143 0.87 2.99 21.16
CA ALA A 143 1.17 2.36 22.43
C ALA A 143 1.86 3.41 23.32
N VAL A 144 1.27 3.64 24.50
CA VAL A 144 1.79 4.55 25.53
C VAL A 144 3.08 3.99 26.10
#